data_AF-A0A392U254-F1
#
_entry.id   AF-A0A392U254-F1
#
_cell.length_a   1.000
_cell.length_b   1.000
_cell.length_c   1.000
_cell.angle_alpha   90.00
_cell.angle_beta   90.00
_cell.angle_gamma   90.00
#
_symmetry.space_group_name_H-M   'P 1'
#
loop_
_entity.id
_entity.type
_entity.pdbx_description
1 polymer ?
#
loop_
_entity_poly.entity_id
_entity_poly.type
_entity_poly.pdbx_seq_one_letter_code
_entity_poly.pdbx_strand_id
1 'polypeptide(L)' 'MVETKSITDQLTEFNKIIDDLANIDVNLEDEDKALHLLCALPKSYENFKDTMLYGKEGTVTLCLP' A
#
# COMPACT_ATOMS: atom_id res chain seq x y z
N MET A 1 9.24 15.92 13.72
CA MET A 1 8.06 15.62 14.56
C MET A 1 6.90 15.43 13.60
N VAL A 2 6.34 14.27 13.31
CA VAL A 2 6.34 12.94 13.91
C VAL A 2 6.07 11.98 12.75
N GLU A 3 7.01 11.13 12.35
CA GLU A 3 6.68 10.03 11.44
C GLU A 3 6.70 8.76 12.28
N THR A 4 5.65 8.60 13.09
CA THR A 4 5.40 7.35 13.80
C THR A 4 3.92 7.26 14.18
N LYS A 5 3.05 7.52 13.20
CA LYS A 5 1.73 6.86 13.25
C LYS A 5 2.07 5.38 13.15
N SER A 6 1.88 4.65 14.24
CA SER A 6 2.25 3.23 14.29
C SER A 6 1.50 2.50 13.18
N ILE A 7 2.08 1.44 12.63
CA ILE A 7 1.41 0.66 11.57
C ILE A 7 0.03 0.19 12.02
N THR A 8 -0.14 -0.09 13.31
CA THR A 8 -1.43 -0.40 13.94
C THR A 8 -2.46 0.72 13.77
N ASP A 9 -2.04 1.98 13.91
CA ASP A 9 -2.93 3.14 13.83
C ASP A 9 -3.31 3.45 12.36
N GLN A 10 -2.38 3.24 11.43
CA GLN A 10 -2.67 3.27 9.99
C GLN A 10 -3.60 2.12 9.56
N LEU A 11 -3.39 0.91 10.08
CA LEU A 11 -4.27 -0.23 9.81
C LEU A 11 -5.66 -0.01 10.39
N THR A 12 -5.77 0.66 11.54
CA THR A 12 -7.06 1.01 12.14
C THR A 12 -7.81 2.03 11.29
N GLU A 13 -7.12 3.07 10.81
CA GLU A 13 -7.69 4.06 9.90
C GLU A 13 -8.10 3.44 8.56
N PHE A 14 -7.25 2.56 8.02
CA PHE A 14 -7.55 1.81 6.80
C PHE A 14 -8.81 0.95 6.96
N ASN A 15 -8.92 0.15 8.02
CA ASN A 15 -10.10 -0.68 8.25
C ASN A 15 -11.38 0.16 8.40
N LYS A 16 -11.31 1.34 9.02
CA LYS A 16 -12.44 2.27 9.07
C LYS A 16 -12.89 2.73 7.68
N ILE A 17 -11.95 3.02 6.78
CA ILE A 17 -12.28 3.43 5.40
C ILE A 17 -12.94 2.28 4.65
N ILE A 18 -12.44 1.05 4.79
CA ILE A 18 -13.05 -0.13 4.17
C ILE A 18 -14.46 -0.39 4.71
N ASP A 19 -14.67 -0.23 6.02
CA ASP A 19 -15.97 -0.37 6.67
C ASP A 19 -16.96 0.70 6.20
N ASP A 20 -16.52 1.96 6.08
CA ASP A 20 -17.34 3.08 5.59
C ASP A 20 -17.74 2.88 4.11
N LEU A 21 -16.81 2.39 3.28
CA LEU A 21 -17.07 2.02 1.89
C LEU A 21 -18.05 0.84 1.80
N ALA A 22 -17.88 -0.20 2.63
CA ALA A 22 -18.81 -1.31 2.68
C ALA A 22 -20.22 -0.88 3.12
N ASN A 23 -20.32 0.09 4.03
CA ASN A 23 -21.59 0.65 4.50
C ASN A 23 -22.38 1.37 3.38
N ILE A 24 -21.71 1.85 2.33
CA ILE A 24 -22.35 2.45 1.14
C ILE A 24 -22.46 1.46 -0.04
N ASP A 25 -22.37 0.14 0.23
CA ASP A 25 -22.40 -0.94 -0.77
C ASP A 25 -21.20 -0.92 -1.75
N VAL A 26 -20.10 -0.26 -1.38
CA VAL A 26 -18.84 -0.25 -2.15
C VAL A 26 -17.90 -1.29 -1.56
N ASN A 27 -17.84 -2.46 -2.20
CA ASN A 27 -16.89 -3.49 -1.82
C ASN A 27 -15.60 -3.37 -2.66
N LEU A 28 -14.48 -3.00 -2.03
CA LEU A 28 -13.18 -3.14 -2.67
C LEU A 28 -12.80 -4.63 -2.78
N GLU A 29 -12.19 -4.99 -3.90
CA GLU A 29 -11.52 -6.28 -4.05
C GLU A 29 -10.27 -6.34 -3.15
N ASP A 30 -9.81 -7.55 -2.81
CA ASP A 30 -8.64 -7.73 -1.95
C ASP A 30 -7.37 -7.10 -2.54
N GLU A 31 -7.28 -7.02 -3.86
CA GLU A 31 -6.21 -6.31 -4.58
C GLU A 31 -6.26 -4.80 -4.33
N ASP A 32 -7.42 -4.16 -4.52
CA ASP A 32 -7.60 -2.73 -4.25
C ASP A 32 -7.37 -2.38 -2.78
N LYS A 33 -7.81 -3.25 -1.86
CA LYS A 33 -7.55 -3.10 -0.42
C LYS A 33 -6.05 -3.09 -0.15
N ALA A 34 -5.30 -4.04 -0.73
CA ALA A 34 -3.86 -4.09 -0.58
C ALA A 34 -3.18 -2.84 -1.15
N LEU A 35 -3.59 -2.40 -2.35
CA LEU A 35 -3.04 -1.21 -3.02
C LEU A 35 -3.29 0.07 -2.22
N HIS A 36 -4.50 0.24 -1.68
CA HIS A 36 -4.84 1.38 -0.84
C HIS A 36 -4.04 1.38 0.47
N LEU A 37 -3.91 0.22 1.13
CA LEU A 37 -3.07 0.07 2.32
C LEU A 37 -1.60 0.43 2.04
N LEU A 38 -1.05 -0.05 0.91
CA LEU A 38 0.30 0.32 0.44
C LEU A 38 0.47 1.82 0.26
N CYS A 39 -0.52 2.49 -0.33
CA CYS A 39 -0.50 3.94 -0.50
C CYS A 39 -0.52 4.66 0.86
N ALA A 40 -1.34 4.18 1.79
CA ALA A 40 -1.50 4.72 3.14
C ALA A 40 -0.26 4.52 4.02
N LEU A 41 0.63 3.56 3.73
CA LEU A 41 1.86 3.31 4.50
C LEU A 41 2.77 4.56 4.55
N PRO A 42 3.53 4.76 5.64
CA PRO A 42 4.40 5.91 5.80
C PRO A 42 5.60 5.83 4.85
N LYS A 43 6.32 6.95 4.69
CA LYS A 43 7.45 7.04 3.75
C LYS A 43 8.58 6.07 4.08
N SER A 44 8.69 5.71 5.36
CA SER A 44 9.56 4.64 5.85
C SER A 44 9.39 3.29 5.12
N TYR A 45 8.23 3.03 4.50
CA TYR A 45 7.94 1.82 3.72
C TYR A 45 7.93 2.08 2.21
N GLU A 46 8.42 3.22 1.72
CA GLU A 46 8.46 3.50 0.28
C GLU A 46 9.17 2.41 -0.51
N ASN A 47 10.27 1.85 0.01
CA ASN A 47 10.97 0.76 -0.67
C ASN A 47 10.11 -0.50 -0.81
N PHE A 48 9.26 -0.77 0.19
CA PHE A 48 8.30 -1.88 0.15
C PHE A 48 7.16 -1.59 -0.85
N LYS A 49 6.64 -0.35 -0.87
CA LYS A 49 5.66 0.07 -1.89
C LYS A 49 6.23 -0.09 -3.28
N ASP A 50 7.44 0.39 -3.50
CA ASP A 50 8.12 0.39 -4.78
C ASP A 50 8.37 -1.05 -5.25
N THR A 51 8.83 -1.92 -4.35
CA THR A 51 9.01 -3.35 -4.65
C THR A 51 7.70 -4.05 -5.02
N MET A 52 6.60 -3.68 -4.37
CA MET A 52 5.30 -4.32 -4.59
C MET A 52 4.56 -3.75 -5.81
N LEU A 53 4.72 -2.46 -6.11
CA LEU A 53 4.13 -1.78 -7.27
C LEU A 53 4.93 -2.02 -8.56
N TYR A 54 6.26 -1.94 -8.47
CA TYR A 54 7.18 -2.12 -9.58
C TYR A 54 7.79 -3.51 -9.64
N GLY A 55 7.36 -4.42 -8.76
CA GLY A 55 7.57 -5.86 -8.86
C GLY A 55 8.96 -6.24 -9.32
N LYS A 56 10.02 -5.73 -8.68
CA LYS A 56 11.40 -5.85 -9.19
C LYS A 56 11.42 -5.51 -10.69
N GLU A 57 11.50 -4.21 -11.02
CA GLU A 57 12.14 -3.76 -12.26
C GLU A 57 13.66 -4.06 -12.19
N GLY A 58 14.01 -5.31 -11.89
CA GLY A 58 15.13 -5.98 -12.49
C GLY A 58 14.70 -6.45 -13.88
N THR A 59 14.18 -5.54 -14.71
CA THR A 59 14.59 -5.56 -16.11
C THR A 59 16.08 -5.26 -16.04
N VAL A 60 16.84 -6.33 -15.76
CA VAL A 60 18.19 -6.45 -16.25
C VAL A 60 18.05 -6.22 -17.75
N THR A 61 18.21 -4.97 -18.17
CA THR A 61 18.67 -4.65 -19.50
C THR A 61 20.10 -5.20 -19.53
N LEU A 62 20.21 -6.53 -19.58
CA LEU A 62 21.35 -7.26 -20.09
C LEU A 62 21.37 -6.92 -21.58
N CYS A 63 21.74 -5.68 -21.91
CA CYS A 63 22.49 -5.44 -23.13
C CYS A 63 23.84 -6.12 -22.92
N LEU A 64 23.85 -7.45 -23.08
CA LEU A 64 25.00 -8.18 -23.56
C LEU A 64 25.09 -7.94 -25.07
N PRO A 65 26.30 -8.01 -25.62
CA PRO A 65 27.17 -6.91 -26.06
C PRO A 65 26.69 -6.10 -27.28
#